data_AF-A0AAX4HKX7-F1
#
_entry.id   AF-A0AAX4HKX7-F1
#
_cell.length_a   1.000
_cell.length_b   1.000
_cell.length_c   1.000
_cell.angle_alpha   90.00
_cell.angle_beta   90.00
_cell.angle_gamma   90.00
#
_symmetry.space_group_name_H-M   'P 1'
#
loop_
_entity.id
_entity.type
_entity.pdbx_description
1 polymer ?
#
loop_
_entity_poly.entity_id
_entity_poly.type
_entity_poly.pdbx_seq_one_letter_code
_entity_poly.pdbx_strand_id
1 'polypeptide(L)'
;MERRFNLIKSDFEKHEKRILPRFPFCYLTFKSDDTSRVYEIKDISHTGMQLSLKEDGKDFATDTALKGHIHWLGKSLDIAGTVKWSTPNRIGVEFIKKRDVLDRVQNFLQMEEMVKRLKPLHKVDDGLEIPARLKYWLRSDGPVEIFVWQHNDGEMSKFQVLFLETFVEWEDGQGLKTGRILSKRNVDTPLITEDEWVFNIDPDADGDKLERIKTLVGLISIDLLPAETKTFLLRQLS
;
A
#
# COMPACT_ATOMS: atom_id res chain seq x y z
N MET A 1 -41.57 -29.66 19.61
CA MET A 1 -40.47 -29.94 18.67
C MET A 1 -39.97 -28.58 18.16
N GLU A 2 -38.99 -28.01 18.86
CA GLU A 2 -38.44 -26.68 18.56
C GLU A 2 -37.68 -26.71 17.23
N ARG A 3 -38.12 -25.92 16.26
CA ARG A 3 -37.36 -25.69 15.02
C ARG A 3 -36.23 -24.72 15.35
N ARG A 4 -35.03 -25.26 15.57
CA ARG A 4 -33.78 -24.48 15.56
C ARG A 4 -33.58 -23.91 14.15
N PHE A 5 -33.81 -22.62 13.97
CA PHE A 5 -33.27 -21.89 12.84
C PHE A 5 -31.76 -21.78 13.03
N ASN A 6 -30.99 -22.60 12.32
CA ASN A 6 -29.58 -22.32 12.12
C ASN A 6 -29.50 -21.14 11.14
N LEU A 7 -29.27 -19.93 11.67
CA LEU A 7 -28.74 -18.85 10.84
C LEU A 7 -27.34 -19.28 10.39
N ILE A 8 -27.26 -19.75 9.15
CA ILE A 8 -25.99 -19.77 8.43
C ILE A 8 -25.68 -18.30 8.15
N LYS A 9 -24.95 -17.63 9.06
CA LYS A 9 -24.16 -16.46 8.68
C LYS A 9 -23.14 -16.98 7.68
N SER A 10 -23.45 -16.81 6.40
CA SER A 10 -22.41 -16.85 5.39
C SER A 10 -21.62 -15.56 5.61
N ASP A 11 -20.47 -15.67 6.25
CA ASP A 11 -19.47 -14.61 6.27
C ASP A 11 -18.99 -14.44 4.82
N PHE A 12 -19.78 -13.75 4.01
CA PHE A 12 -19.36 -13.33 2.69
C PHE A 12 -18.31 -12.25 2.90
N GLU A 13 -17.04 -12.63 2.78
CA GLU A 13 -15.96 -11.68 2.59
C GLU A 13 -16.32 -10.79 1.40
N LYS A 14 -16.52 -9.49 1.66
CA LYS A 14 -16.90 -8.55 0.62
C LYS A 14 -15.63 -8.13 -0.12
N HIS A 15 -15.41 -8.71 -1.29
CA HIS A 15 -14.31 -8.29 -2.16
C HIS A 15 -14.73 -7.17 -3.10
N GLU A 16 -13.93 -6.11 -3.19
CA GLU A 16 -14.13 -5.01 -4.12
C GLU A 16 -12.90 -4.85 -5.02
N LYS A 17 -13.13 -4.78 -6.34
CA LYS A 17 -12.09 -4.45 -7.32
C LYS A 17 -12.19 -2.98 -7.67
N ARG A 18 -11.06 -2.26 -7.67
CA ARG A 18 -11.02 -0.83 -8.00
C ARG A 18 -9.83 -0.54 -8.88
N ILE A 19 -10.00 0.46 -9.75
CA ILE A 19 -8.94 1.02 -10.56
C ILE A 19 -8.51 2.33 -9.89
N LEU A 20 -7.22 2.43 -9.58
CA LEU A 20 -6.62 3.63 -9.00
C LEU A 20 -5.49 4.13 -9.90
N PRO A 21 -5.24 5.45 -9.95
CA PRO A 21 -4.16 5.99 -10.76
C PRO A 21 -2.82 5.42 -10.28
N ARG A 22 -1.91 5.17 -11.22
CA ARG A 22 -0.58 4.64 -10.94
C ARG A 22 0.47 5.64 -11.32
N PHE A 23 1.45 5.83 -10.44
CA PHE A 23 2.69 6.49 -10.81
C PHE A 23 3.74 5.46 -11.26
N PRO A 24 4.33 5.61 -12.46
CA PRO A 24 5.05 4.54 -13.15
C PRO A 24 6.41 4.21 -12.56
N PHE A 25 6.99 5.13 -11.78
CA PHE A 25 8.28 4.92 -11.12
C PHE A 25 8.11 4.22 -9.77
N CYS A 26 8.99 3.27 -9.47
CA CYS A 26 9.11 2.65 -8.16
C CYS A 26 10.56 2.80 -7.68
N TYR A 27 10.72 3.44 -6.52
CA TYR A 27 12.04 3.69 -5.91
C TYR A 27 12.37 2.70 -4.79
N LEU A 28 11.48 1.75 -4.51
CA LEU A 28 11.69 0.66 -3.56
C LEU A 28 12.17 -0.57 -4.32
N THR A 29 13.45 -0.90 -4.15
CA THR A 29 14.11 -1.96 -4.92
C THR A 29 14.87 -2.91 -4.01
N PHE A 30 15.07 -4.15 -4.46
CA PHE A 30 15.90 -5.14 -3.81
C PHE A 30 17.07 -5.50 -4.72
N LYS A 31 18.30 -5.35 -4.23
CA LYS A 31 19.51 -5.78 -4.92
C LYS A 31 19.98 -7.10 -4.30
N SER A 32 20.01 -8.16 -5.10
CA SER A 32 20.48 -9.48 -4.66
C SER A 32 22.00 -9.53 -4.58
N ASP A 33 22.52 -10.14 -3.52
CA ASP A 33 23.97 -10.37 -3.35
C ASP A 33 24.49 -11.41 -4.36
N ASP A 34 23.73 -12.48 -4.56
CA ASP A 34 24.16 -13.64 -5.35
C ASP A 34 24.16 -13.34 -6.86
N THR A 35 23.16 -12.59 -7.34
CA THR A 35 22.97 -12.37 -8.78
C THR A 35 23.41 -10.98 -9.24
N SER A 36 23.69 -10.05 -8.31
CA SER A 36 23.87 -8.61 -8.57
C SER A 36 22.68 -7.95 -9.31
N ARG A 37 21.57 -8.65 -9.50
CA ARG A 37 20.35 -8.14 -10.15
C ARG A 37 19.56 -7.26 -9.18
N VAL A 38 18.87 -6.27 -9.75
CA VAL A 38 17.98 -5.37 -9.02
C VAL A 38 16.54 -5.66 -9.40
N TYR A 39 15.71 -5.89 -8.40
CA TYR A 39 14.30 -6.22 -8.51
C TYR A 39 13.45 -5.07 -7.95
N GLU A 40 12.32 -4.81 -8.59
CA GLU A 40 11.31 -3.90 -8.03
C GLU A 40 10.60 -4.60 -6.88
N ILE A 41 10.46 -3.95 -5.73
CA ILE A 41 9.62 -4.45 -4.65
C ILE A 41 8.19 -3.95 -4.90
N LYS A 42 7.27 -4.89 -5.13
CA LYS A 42 5.85 -4.60 -5.39
C LYS A 42 5.05 -4.44 -4.11
N ASP A 43 5.43 -5.16 -3.08
CA ASP A 43 4.81 -5.11 -1.75
C ASP A 43 5.84 -5.46 -0.68
N ILE A 44 5.69 -4.88 0.52
CA ILE A 44 6.56 -5.12 1.66
C ILE A 44 5.76 -5.02 2.96
N SER A 45 6.05 -5.95 3.87
CA SER A 45 5.51 -5.97 5.22
C SER A 45 6.64 -6.16 6.22
N HIS A 46 6.30 -6.28 7.51
CA HIS A 46 7.26 -6.60 8.55
C HIS A 46 7.80 -8.04 8.46
N THR A 47 7.11 -8.92 7.74
CA THR A 47 7.42 -10.36 7.68
C THR A 47 7.93 -10.82 6.33
N GLY A 48 7.82 -9.99 5.29
CA GLY A 48 8.26 -10.37 3.96
C GLY A 48 8.10 -9.27 2.92
N MET A 49 8.41 -9.63 1.69
CA MET A 49 8.27 -8.76 0.53
C MET A 49 7.91 -9.55 -0.72
N GLN A 50 7.39 -8.85 -1.70
CA GLN A 50 7.12 -9.38 -3.02
C GLN A 50 8.00 -8.66 -4.06
N LEU A 51 8.76 -9.45 -4.81
CA LEU A 51 9.63 -8.93 -5.88
C LEU A 51 8.97 -9.13 -7.24
N SER A 52 9.14 -8.16 -8.13
CA SER A 52 8.82 -8.29 -9.55
C SER A 52 10.02 -8.82 -10.32
N LEU A 53 9.77 -9.84 -11.13
CA LEU A 53 10.72 -10.40 -12.07
C LEU A 53 10.45 -9.82 -13.46
N LYS A 54 11.52 -9.47 -14.18
CA LYS A 54 11.45 -9.05 -15.59
C LYS A 54 11.68 -10.20 -16.56
N GLU A 55 12.16 -11.34 -16.06
CA GLU A 55 12.47 -12.57 -16.80
C GLU A 55 11.85 -13.77 -16.05
N ASP A 56 11.73 -14.92 -16.72
CA ASP A 56 11.16 -16.16 -16.18
C ASP A 56 11.71 -16.49 -14.78
N GLY A 57 10.85 -16.53 -13.76
CA GLY A 57 11.19 -16.84 -12.36
C GLY A 57 11.66 -18.26 -12.05
N LYS A 58 12.10 -19.01 -13.07
CA LYS A 58 12.57 -20.40 -12.94
C LYS A 58 13.82 -20.54 -12.09
N ASP A 59 14.58 -19.47 -11.92
CA ASP A 59 15.80 -19.43 -11.10
C ASP A 59 15.50 -19.37 -9.60
N PHE A 60 14.25 -19.12 -9.20
CA PHE A 60 13.84 -18.99 -7.79
C PHE A 60 12.93 -20.15 -7.38
N ALA A 61 13.55 -21.27 -6.98
CA ALA A 61 12.82 -22.38 -6.40
C ALA A 61 12.30 -22.02 -4.99
N THR A 62 11.13 -22.57 -4.63
CA THR A 62 10.59 -22.48 -3.28
C THR A 62 11.61 -22.98 -2.25
N ASP A 63 11.63 -22.35 -1.08
CA ASP A 63 12.55 -22.56 0.04
C ASP A 63 14.03 -22.21 -0.22
N THR A 64 14.34 -21.60 -1.37
CA THR A 64 15.67 -21.04 -1.63
C THR A 64 15.92 -19.82 -0.74
N ALA A 65 17.11 -19.76 -0.14
CA ALA A 65 17.54 -18.59 0.62
C ALA A 65 17.88 -17.43 -0.32
N LEU A 66 17.47 -16.22 0.05
CA LEU A 66 17.76 -14.99 -0.67
C LEU A 66 18.41 -13.99 0.29
N LYS A 67 19.49 -13.36 -0.14
CA LYS A 67 20.18 -12.30 0.60
C LYS A 67 20.44 -11.10 -0.29
N GLY A 68 20.39 -9.93 0.32
CA GLY A 68 20.66 -8.69 -0.38
C GLY A 68 20.23 -7.45 0.39
N HIS A 69 20.06 -6.37 -0.36
CA HIS A 69 19.84 -5.04 0.17
C HIS A 69 18.54 -4.45 -0.39
N ILE A 70 17.63 -4.06 0.50
CA ILE A 70 16.49 -3.22 0.14
C ILE A 70 16.97 -1.79 0.06
N HIS A 71 16.72 -1.10 -1.04
CA HIS A 71 17.00 0.31 -1.23
C HIS A 71 15.69 1.09 -1.31
N TRP A 72 15.58 2.14 -0.51
CA TRP A 72 14.45 3.05 -0.53
C TRP A 72 14.90 4.49 -0.31
N LEU A 73 14.84 5.30 -1.37
CA LEU A 73 15.06 6.75 -1.33
C LEU A 73 16.32 7.15 -0.53
N GLY A 74 17.45 6.50 -0.82
CA GLY A 74 18.75 6.79 -0.21
C GLY A 74 19.04 6.05 1.11
N LYS A 75 18.07 5.29 1.66
CA LYS A 75 18.33 4.32 2.72
C LYS A 75 18.54 2.92 2.14
N SER A 76 19.31 2.12 2.86
CA SER A 76 19.50 0.70 2.56
C SER A 76 19.28 -0.14 3.81
N LEU A 77 18.71 -1.32 3.63
CA LEU A 77 18.48 -2.32 4.68
C LEU A 77 18.95 -3.69 4.19
N ASP A 78 19.92 -4.26 4.90
CA ASP A 78 20.38 -5.63 4.66
C ASP A 78 19.31 -6.60 5.13
N ILE A 79 18.90 -7.50 4.24
CA ILE A 79 17.86 -8.47 4.51
C ILE A 79 18.28 -9.87 4.05
N ALA A 80 17.78 -10.86 4.77
CA ALA A 80 17.86 -12.25 4.37
C ALA A 80 16.48 -12.87 4.55
N GLY A 81 16.12 -13.75 3.63
CA GLY A 81 14.81 -14.39 3.59
C GLY A 81 14.80 -15.70 2.83
N THR A 82 13.62 -16.27 2.71
CA THR A 82 13.37 -17.54 2.04
C THR A 82 12.21 -17.36 1.06
N VAL A 83 12.40 -17.81 -0.19
CA VAL A 83 11.34 -17.80 -1.20
C VAL A 83 10.22 -18.73 -0.75
N LYS A 84 8.99 -18.22 -0.60
CA LYS A 84 7.82 -19.01 -0.20
C LYS A 84 6.95 -19.42 -1.37
N TRP A 85 6.95 -18.62 -2.43
CA TRP A 85 6.26 -18.95 -3.66
C TRP A 85 6.93 -18.21 -4.81
N SER A 86 6.84 -18.81 -6.01
CA SER A 86 7.34 -18.24 -7.24
C SER A 86 6.30 -18.40 -8.33
N THR A 87 6.14 -17.35 -9.12
CA THR A 87 5.33 -17.28 -10.34
C THR A 87 6.23 -16.77 -11.45
N PRO A 88 5.83 -16.85 -12.74
CA PRO A 88 6.67 -16.36 -13.83
C PRO A 88 7.18 -14.93 -13.65
N ASN A 89 6.35 -14.04 -13.08
CA ASN A 89 6.64 -12.60 -13.01
C ASN A 89 6.88 -12.07 -11.59
N ARG A 90 6.67 -12.88 -10.55
CA ARG A 90 6.70 -12.44 -9.14
C ARG A 90 7.20 -13.55 -8.23
N ILE A 91 7.91 -13.17 -7.16
CA ILE A 91 8.27 -14.07 -6.06
C ILE A 91 7.90 -13.46 -4.73
N GLY A 92 7.45 -14.29 -3.79
CA GLY A 92 7.21 -13.91 -2.40
C GLY A 92 8.34 -14.42 -1.51
N VAL A 93 8.91 -13.51 -0.72
CA VAL A 93 10.03 -13.78 0.17
C VAL A 93 9.59 -13.54 1.61
N GLU A 94 9.69 -14.56 2.46
CA GLU A 94 9.54 -14.41 3.91
C GLU A 94 10.90 -14.02 4.52
N PHE A 95 10.93 -12.98 5.34
CA PHE A 95 12.13 -12.58 6.05
C PHE A 95 12.52 -13.59 7.13
N ILE A 96 13.82 -13.73 7.38
CA ILE A 96 14.31 -14.56 8.47
C ILE A 96 13.79 -14.00 9.81
N LYS A 97 13.16 -14.88 10.60
CA LYS A 97 12.56 -14.56 11.91
C LYS A 97 13.62 -14.46 13.02
N LYS A 98 14.62 -13.59 12.84
CA LYS A 98 15.57 -13.21 13.89
C LYS A 98 15.20 -11.83 14.43
N ARG A 99 15.31 -11.66 15.75
CA ARG A 99 14.89 -10.42 16.44
C ARG A 99 15.58 -9.17 15.88
N ASP A 100 16.88 -9.24 15.63
CA ASP A 100 17.66 -8.14 15.05
C ASP A 100 17.21 -7.76 13.64
N VAL A 101 16.74 -8.73 12.84
CA VAL A 101 16.19 -8.49 11.51
C VAL A 101 14.82 -7.81 11.63
N LEU A 102 13.96 -8.32 12.50
CA LEU A 102 12.62 -7.76 12.73
C LEU A 102 12.69 -6.32 13.23
N ASP A 103 13.56 -6.02 14.19
CA ASP A 103 13.73 -4.66 14.74
C ASP A 103 14.23 -3.70 13.64
N ARG A 104 15.16 -4.14 12.77
CA ARG A 104 15.66 -3.33 11.65
C ARG A 104 14.60 -3.09 10.59
N VAL A 105 13.82 -4.11 10.22
CA VAL A 105 12.68 -3.98 9.28
C VAL A 105 11.64 -3.04 9.85
N GLN A 106 11.28 -3.18 11.14
CA GLN A 106 10.34 -2.30 11.80
C GLN A 106 10.81 -0.86 11.78
N ASN A 107 12.09 -0.60 12.13
CA ASN A 107 12.66 0.74 12.06
C ASN A 107 12.71 1.31 10.65
N PHE A 108 12.98 0.48 9.64
CA PHE A 108 12.98 0.88 8.24
C PHE A 108 11.57 1.25 7.72
N LEU A 109 10.55 0.55 8.23
CA LEU A 109 9.13 0.74 7.91
C LEU A 109 8.40 1.60 8.96
N GLN A 110 9.12 2.35 9.80
CA GLN A 110 8.49 3.27 10.75
C GLN A 110 7.70 4.37 10.02
N MET A 111 6.51 4.66 10.54
CA MET A 111 5.56 5.58 9.93
C MET A 111 6.16 6.97 9.69
N GLU A 112 6.92 7.48 10.66
CA GLU A 112 7.62 8.76 10.59
C GLU A 112 8.61 8.80 9.42
N GLU A 113 9.29 7.69 9.15
CA GLU A 113 10.23 7.57 8.03
C GLU A 113 9.51 7.49 6.68
N MET A 114 8.34 6.84 6.63
CA MET A 114 7.51 6.80 5.43
C MET A 114 6.93 8.17 5.09
N VAL A 115 6.42 8.89 6.10
CA VAL A 115 5.77 10.19 5.93
C VAL A 115 6.75 11.26 5.44
N LYS A 116 8.01 11.25 5.93
CA LYS A 116 9.08 12.13 5.44
C LYS A 116 9.37 11.96 3.95
N ARG A 117 8.93 10.86 3.34
CA ARG A 117 9.21 10.47 1.95
C ARG A 117 7.99 10.63 1.04
N LEU A 118 6.86 11.13 1.56
CA LEU A 118 5.68 11.41 0.76
C LEU A 118 5.99 12.47 -0.31
N LYS A 119 5.64 12.17 -1.55
CA LYS A 119 5.72 13.07 -2.69
C LYS A 119 4.31 13.50 -3.11
N PRO A 120 4.06 14.79 -3.37
CA PRO A 120 2.78 15.29 -3.85
C PRO A 120 2.66 15.06 -5.37
N LEU A 121 2.23 13.87 -5.77
CA LEU A 121 2.14 13.49 -7.19
C LEU A 121 1.16 14.33 -7.99
N HIS A 122 0.13 14.88 -7.33
CA HIS A 122 -0.80 15.83 -7.92
C HIS A 122 -0.16 17.16 -8.37
N LYS A 123 1.12 17.41 -8.03
CA LYS A 123 1.90 18.59 -8.46
C LYS A 123 2.98 18.26 -9.49
N VAL A 124 3.09 16.99 -9.91
CA VAL A 124 4.13 16.55 -10.86
C VAL A 124 3.66 16.84 -12.28
N ASP A 125 4.45 17.61 -13.03
CA ASP A 125 4.09 18.15 -14.35
C ASP A 125 4.57 17.27 -15.52
N ASP A 126 4.90 16.00 -15.25
CA ASP A 126 5.54 15.07 -16.20
C ASP A 126 4.53 14.23 -17.00
N GLY A 127 3.38 14.81 -17.37
CA GLY A 127 2.34 14.10 -18.14
C GLY A 127 1.59 13.02 -17.36
N LEU A 128 1.58 13.11 -16.02
CA LEU A 128 0.78 12.25 -15.16
C LEU A 128 -0.69 12.66 -15.26
N GLU A 129 -1.55 11.79 -15.79
CA GLU A 129 -2.99 12.04 -15.81
C GLU A 129 -3.57 11.90 -14.39
N ILE A 130 -4.10 13.00 -13.87
CA ILE A 130 -4.74 13.06 -12.56
C ILE A 130 -6.24 12.78 -12.75
N PRO A 131 -6.83 11.80 -12.03
CA PRO A 131 -8.27 11.55 -12.09
C PRO A 131 -9.09 12.80 -11.81
N ALA A 132 -10.28 12.88 -12.42
CA ALA A 132 -11.18 14.00 -12.24
C ALA A 132 -11.46 14.27 -10.75
N ARG A 133 -11.30 15.54 -10.36
CA ARG A 133 -11.52 16.04 -8.99
C ARG A 133 -10.62 15.44 -7.91
N LEU A 134 -9.57 14.69 -8.26
CA LEU A 134 -8.53 14.31 -7.30
C LEU A 134 -7.70 15.56 -6.98
N LYS A 135 -7.84 16.07 -5.76
CA LYS A 135 -7.16 17.28 -5.32
C LYS A 135 -5.77 17.00 -4.75
N TYR A 136 -5.68 15.96 -3.93
CA TYR A 136 -4.41 15.55 -3.34
C TYR A 136 -4.14 14.09 -3.66
N TRP A 137 -2.94 13.87 -4.17
CA TRP A 137 -2.32 12.55 -4.29
C TRP A 137 -0.95 12.61 -3.64
N LEU A 138 -0.79 11.92 -2.52
CA LEU A 138 0.49 11.79 -1.81
C LEU A 138 0.92 10.33 -1.85
N ARG A 139 2.19 10.08 -2.16
CA ARG A 139 2.72 8.71 -2.22
C ARG A 139 4.11 8.61 -1.63
N SER A 140 4.36 7.55 -0.87
CA SER A 140 5.70 7.07 -0.56
C SER A 140 5.83 5.70 -1.23
N ASP A 141 6.79 5.54 -2.14
CA ASP A 141 6.92 4.38 -3.02
C ASP A 141 6.82 3.04 -2.29
N GLY A 142 5.72 2.31 -2.51
CA GLY A 142 5.39 1.05 -1.86
C GLY A 142 4.31 1.24 -0.79
N PRO A 143 4.66 1.60 0.45
CA PRO A 143 3.82 1.31 1.60
C PRO A 143 2.76 2.37 1.92
N VAL A 144 2.78 3.56 1.31
CA VAL A 144 1.80 4.61 1.63
C VAL A 144 1.30 5.30 0.39
N GLU A 145 -0.02 5.38 0.25
CA GLU A 145 -0.66 6.17 -0.80
C GLU A 145 -1.93 6.83 -0.26
N ILE A 146 -2.10 8.13 -0.53
CA ILE A 146 -3.20 8.93 -0.02
C ILE A 146 -3.83 9.67 -1.17
N PHE A 147 -5.14 9.54 -1.25
CA PHE A 147 -5.97 10.19 -2.24
C PHE A 147 -7.04 11.02 -1.54
N VAL A 148 -7.27 12.24 -2.02
CA VAL A 148 -8.35 13.11 -1.55
C VAL A 148 -9.04 13.72 -2.75
N TRP A 149 -10.33 13.44 -2.88
CA TRP A 149 -11.19 13.96 -3.93
C TRP A 149 -12.10 15.08 -3.40
N GLN A 150 -12.55 15.91 -4.33
CA GLN A 150 -13.52 16.97 -4.07
C GLN A 150 -14.78 16.84 -4.90
N HIS A 151 -15.84 17.47 -4.43
CA HIS A 151 -17.03 17.82 -5.21
C HIS A 151 -16.72 19.04 -6.11
N ASN A 152 -17.67 19.41 -6.98
CA ASN A 152 -17.49 20.55 -7.89
C ASN A 152 -17.45 21.91 -7.17
N ASP A 153 -18.05 22.00 -5.99
CA ASP A 153 -18.07 23.19 -5.12
C ASP A 153 -16.79 23.35 -4.30
N GLY A 154 -15.87 22.39 -4.38
CA GLY A 154 -14.62 22.38 -3.62
C GLY A 154 -14.72 21.75 -2.24
N GLU A 155 -15.88 21.20 -1.85
CA GLU A 155 -15.99 20.39 -0.64
C GLU A 155 -15.33 19.02 -0.82
N MET A 156 -14.90 18.38 0.27
CA MET A 156 -14.27 17.05 0.20
C MET A 156 -15.34 15.98 0.03
N SER A 157 -15.22 15.20 -1.04
CA SER A 157 -16.17 14.15 -1.37
C SER A 157 -15.74 12.78 -0.86
N LYS A 158 -14.43 12.54 -0.85
CA LYS A 158 -13.85 11.23 -0.52
C LYS A 158 -12.38 11.35 -0.16
N PHE A 159 -11.90 10.50 0.74
CA PHE A 159 -10.48 10.22 0.83
C PHE A 159 -10.24 8.73 0.99
N GLN A 160 -9.07 8.28 0.54
CA GLN A 160 -8.62 6.92 0.70
C GLN A 160 -7.14 6.92 1.08
N VAL A 161 -6.81 6.21 2.16
CA VAL A 161 -5.45 6.02 2.64
C VAL A 161 -5.11 4.54 2.54
N LEU A 162 -4.07 4.23 1.79
CA LEU A 162 -3.45 2.92 1.70
C LEU A 162 -2.19 2.94 2.58
N PHE A 163 -2.09 1.99 3.50
CA PHE A 163 -0.94 1.86 4.38
C PHE A 163 -0.58 0.38 4.54
N LEU A 164 0.57 0.00 3.98
CA LEU A 164 1.00 -1.39 3.83
C LEU A 164 -0.14 -2.22 3.19
N GLU A 165 -0.55 -3.31 3.83
CA GLU A 165 -1.66 -4.16 3.41
C GLU A 165 -3.04 -3.64 3.83
N THR A 166 -3.14 -2.48 4.49
CA THR A 166 -4.41 -1.95 5.01
C THR A 166 -4.90 -0.77 4.18
N PHE A 167 -6.23 -0.58 4.17
CA PHE A 167 -6.80 0.66 3.68
C PHE A 167 -7.86 1.20 4.63
N VAL A 168 -8.00 2.52 4.60
CA VAL A 168 -9.11 3.26 5.20
C VAL A 168 -9.67 4.21 4.15
N GLU A 169 -10.99 4.25 4.05
CA GLU A 169 -11.72 5.11 3.14
C GLU A 169 -12.80 5.84 3.93
N TRP A 170 -13.02 7.10 3.56
CA TRP A 170 -14.23 7.82 3.89
C TRP A 170 -14.84 8.37 2.61
N GLU A 171 -16.15 8.24 2.48
CA GLU A 171 -16.89 8.80 1.36
C GLU A 171 -18.16 9.49 1.87
N ASP A 172 -18.42 10.68 1.35
CA ASP A 172 -19.58 11.48 1.69
C ASP A 172 -20.88 10.68 1.45
N GLY A 173 -21.79 10.71 2.42
CA GLY A 173 -23.00 9.89 2.44
C GLY A 173 -22.82 8.38 2.70
N GLN A 174 -21.59 7.84 2.67
CA GLN A 174 -21.33 6.42 2.93
C GLN A 174 -20.56 6.18 4.25
N GLY A 175 -19.81 7.16 4.73
CA GLY A 175 -19.03 7.07 5.97
C GLY A 175 -17.71 6.32 5.81
N LEU A 176 -17.19 5.82 6.94
CA LEU A 176 -15.91 5.12 7.00
C LEU A 176 -16.03 3.66 6.58
N LYS A 177 -15.01 3.19 5.86
CA LYS A 177 -14.77 1.78 5.57
C LYS A 177 -13.31 1.47 5.79
N THR A 178 -13.05 0.27 6.27
CA THR A 178 -11.70 -0.26 6.43
C THR A 178 -11.59 -1.61 5.73
N GLY A 179 -10.36 -2.07 5.54
CA GLY A 179 -10.16 -3.42 5.04
C GLY A 179 -8.70 -3.73 4.77
N ARG A 180 -8.47 -4.71 3.90
CA ARG A 180 -7.14 -5.16 3.49
C ARG A 180 -7.00 -5.17 1.98
N ILE A 181 -5.81 -4.84 1.51
CA ILE A 181 -5.41 -4.99 0.13
C ILE A 181 -4.98 -6.45 -0.07
N LEU A 182 -5.67 -7.18 -0.94
CA LEU A 182 -5.35 -8.57 -1.26
C LEU A 182 -4.36 -8.66 -2.41
N SER A 183 -4.49 -7.80 -3.40
CA SER A 183 -3.58 -7.78 -4.54
C SER A 183 -3.58 -6.44 -5.26
N LYS A 184 -2.45 -6.18 -5.92
CA LYS A 184 -2.20 -5.03 -6.78
C LYS A 184 -1.63 -5.51 -8.12
N ARG A 185 -2.36 -5.24 -9.19
CA ARG A 185 -1.99 -5.63 -10.56
C ARG A 185 -1.89 -4.40 -11.45
N ASN A 186 -0.73 -4.26 -12.08
CA ASN A 186 -0.52 -3.23 -13.08
C ASN A 186 -1.47 -3.46 -14.26
N VAL A 187 -2.16 -2.39 -14.68
CA VAL A 187 -2.92 -2.35 -15.92
C VAL A 187 -2.22 -1.38 -16.85
N ASP A 188 -1.41 -1.91 -17.76
CA ASP A 188 -0.72 -1.10 -18.77
C ASP A 188 -1.63 -0.96 -19.99
N THR A 189 -2.21 0.23 -20.18
CA THR A 189 -2.89 0.59 -21.43
C THR A 189 -2.02 1.56 -22.23
N PRO A 190 -2.17 1.63 -23.56
CA PRO A 190 -1.33 2.52 -24.39
C PRO A 190 -1.42 4.02 -24.03
N LEU A 191 -2.47 4.44 -23.32
CA LEU A 191 -2.76 5.85 -23.04
C LEU A 191 -2.71 6.19 -21.55
N ILE A 192 -2.94 5.22 -20.66
CA ILE A 192 -3.10 5.47 -19.21
C ILE A 192 -2.43 4.36 -18.41
N THR A 193 -1.72 4.74 -17.34
CA THR A 193 -1.20 3.81 -16.35
C THR A 193 -2.08 3.77 -15.12
N GLU A 194 -2.66 2.61 -14.86
CA GLU A 194 -3.51 2.37 -13.71
C GLU A 194 -3.08 1.09 -12.97
N ASP A 195 -3.52 0.98 -11.73
CA ASP A 195 -3.42 -0.26 -10.96
C ASP A 195 -4.83 -0.77 -10.65
N GLU A 196 -5.05 -2.07 -10.90
CA GLU A 196 -6.21 -2.78 -10.37
C GLU A 196 -5.86 -3.29 -8.97
N TRP A 197 -6.67 -2.86 -8.00
CA TRP A 197 -6.58 -3.26 -6.61
C TRP A 197 -7.76 -4.14 -6.24
N VAL A 198 -7.50 -5.20 -5.50
CA VAL A 198 -8.53 -6.04 -4.89
C VAL A 198 -8.50 -5.82 -3.40
N PHE A 199 -9.61 -5.36 -2.85
CA PHE A 199 -9.80 -5.10 -1.42
C PHE A 199 -10.70 -6.16 -0.80
N ASN A 200 -10.36 -6.59 0.40
CA ASN A 200 -11.30 -7.27 1.30
C ASN A 200 -11.83 -6.23 2.30
N ILE A 201 -13.11 -5.95 2.25
CA ILE A 201 -13.75 -4.92 3.09
C ILE A 201 -14.12 -5.57 4.44
N ASP A 202 -13.74 -4.92 5.54
CA ASP A 202 -14.16 -5.38 6.85
C ASP A 202 -15.69 -5.20 6.99
N PRO A 203 -16.40 -6.11 7.67
CA PRO A 203 -17.85 -5.96 7.91
C PRO A 203 -18.20 -4.65 8.63
N ASP A 204 -17.34 -4.25 9.56
CA ASP A 204 -17.43 -3.03 10.35
C ASP A 204 -16.07 -2.31 10.31
N ALA A 205 -16.08 -0.99 10.50
CA ALA A 205 -14.86 -0.20 10.53
C ALA A 205 -13.96 -0.60 11.72
N ASP A 206 -12.73 -1.01 11.41
CA ASP A 206 -11.74 -1.50 12.38
C ASP A 206 -11.03 -0.33 13.07
N GLY A 207 -11.21 -0.22 14.39
CA GLY A 207 -10.64 0.87 15.20
C GLY A 207 -9.11 0.92 15.22
N ASP A 208 -8.42 -0.22 15.15
CA ASP A 208 -6.96 -0.25 15.17
C ASP A 208 -6.40 0.28 13.84
N LYS A 209 -7.06 -0.05 12.72
CA LYS A 209 -6.72 0.50 11.40
C LYS A 209 -6.98 2.01 11.36
N LEU A 210 -8.12 2.46 11.90
CA LEU A 210 -8.46 3.88 11.97
C LEU A 210 -7.43 4.67 12.78
N GLU A 211 -7.09 4.24 13.98
CA GLU A 211 -6.10 4.93 14.84
C GLU A 211 -4.71 4.96 14.21
N ARG A 212 -4.32 3.88 13.51
CA ARG A 212 -3.06 3.84 12.76
C ARG A 212 -3.05 4.86 11.62
N ILE A 213 -4.12 4.94 10.83
CA ILE A 213 -4.23 5.92 9.74
C ILE A 213 -4.34 7.36 10.27
N LYS A 214 -5.05 7.56 11.38
CA LYS A 214 -5.13 8.86 12.06
C LYS A 214 -3.76 9.34 12.52
N THR A 215 -2.95 8.45 13.10
CA THR A 215 -1.55 8.74 13.45
C THR A 215 -0.76 9.14 12.21
N LEU A 216 -0.88 8.37 11.12
CA LEU A 216 -0.20 8.64 9.85
C LEU A 216 -0.55 10.03 9.30
N VAL A 217 -1.85 10.33 9.18
CA VAL A 217 -2.34 11.63 8.71
C VAL A 217 -1.86 12.75 9.63
N GLY A 218 -1.84 12.50 10.94
CA GLY A 218 -1.32 13.41 11.96
C GLY A 218 0.15 13.79 11.78
N LEU A 219 0.97 12.91 11.19
CA LEU A 219 2.39 13.15 10.94
C LEU A 219 2.67 13.92 9.64
N ILE A 220 1.71 13.99 8.70
CA ILE A 220 1.93 14.64 7.40
C ILE A 220 2.15 16.15 7.57
N SER A 221 3.19 16.70 6.93
CA SER A 221 3.45 18.14 6.94
C SER A 221 2.31 18.93 6.28
N ILE A 222 2.02 20.11 6.81
CA ILE A 222 1.04 21.04 6.23
C ILE A 222 1.41 21.50 4.81
N ASP A 223 2.68 21.41 4.43
CA ASP A 223 3.15 21.73 3.07
C ASP A 223 2.66 20.72 2.02
N LEU A 224 2.47 19.47 2.46
CA LEU A 224 1.96 18.38 1.63
C LEU A 224 0.44 18.28 1.71
N LEU A 225 -0.13 18.49 2.89
CA LEU A 225 -1.57 18.44 3.14
C LEU A 225 -2.01 19.63 3.98
N PRO A 226 -2.63 20.67 3.38
CA PRO A 226 -2.99 21.89 4.10
C PRO A 226 -3.80 21.66 5.37
N ALA A 227 -3.63 22.55 6.35
CA ALA A 227 -4.18 22.38 7.71
C ALA A 227 -5.70 22.09 7.72
N GLU A 228 -6.48 22.77 6.88
CA GLU A 228 -7.93 22.54 6.76
C GLU A 228 -8.24 21.12 6.29
N THR A 229 -7.50 20.64 5.28
CA THR A 229 -7.65 19.28 4.74
C THR A 229 -7.25 18.24 5.76
N LYS A 230 -6.10 18.43 6.40
CA LYS A 230 -5.62 17.55 7.45
C LYS A 230 -6.60 17.47 8.62
N THR A 231 -7.14 18.61 9.06
CA THR A 231 -8.14 18.68 10.14
C THR A 231 -9.43 17.95 9.77
N PHE A 232 -9.90 18.12 8.53
CA PHE A 232 -11.06 17.39 8.04
C PHE A 232 -10.83 15.88 8.08
N LEU A 233 -9.73 15.39 7.50
CA LEU A 233 -9.41 13.95 7.50
C LEU A 233 -9.37 13.40 8.93
N LEU A 234 -8.66 14.06 9.84
CA LEU A 234 -8.55 13.62 11.24
C LEU A 234 -9.91 13.59 11.96
N ARG A 235 -10.79 14.55 11.65
CA ARG A 235 -12.16 14.56 12.20
C ARG A 235 -12.98 13.38 11.71
N GLN A 236 -12.89 13.02 10.43
CA GLN A 236 -13.63 11.88 9.88
C GLN A 236 -13.08 10.53 10.37
N LEU A 237 -11.79 10.47 10.75
CA LEU A 237 -11.13 9.28 11.30
C LEU A 237 -11.35 9.08 12.81
N SER A 238 -12.12 9.97 13.46
CA SER A 238 -12.35 9.97 14.92
C SER A 238 -13.72 9.42 15.30
#